data_AF-A0A2N3LCK2-F1
#
_entry.id   AF-A0A2N3LCK2-F1
#
_cell.length_a   1.000
_cell.length_b   1.000
_cell.length_c   1.000
_cell.angle_alpha   90.00
_cell.angle_beta   90.00
_cell.angle_gamma   90.00
#
_symmetry.space_group_name_H-M   'P 1'
#
loop_
_entity.id
_entity.type
_entity.pdbx_description
1 polymer ?
#
loop_
_entity_poly.entity_id
_entity_poly.type
_entity_poly.pdbx_seq_one_letter_code
_entity_poly.pdbx_strand_id
1 'polypeptide(L)'
;MIDDLKDLSDNLEDAESDIAKYDSDGVISFHHTSQKSKYQALYEDFEVLHSFTGKVGDIVDRRIDHPFYEEIDAFVETMRDATISKYTTKNR
;
A
#
# COMPACT_ATOMS: atom_id res chain seq x y z
N MET A 1 7.72 -6.93 15.11
CA MET A 1 6.57 -7.86 14.97
C MET A 1 6.87 -8.98 13.99
N ILE A 2 7.02 -8.72 12.68
CA ILE A 2 7.36 -9.81 11.73
C ILE A 2 8.74 -10.40 12.00
N ASP A 3 9.72 -9.57 12.40
CA ASP A 3 11.04 -10.05 12.83
C ASP A 3 10.94 -10.90 14.10
N ASP A 4 10.19 -10.47 15.12
CA ASP A 4 9.96 -11.27 16.34
C ASP A 4 9.32 -12.64 16.05
N LEU A 5 8.43 -12.72 15.04
CA LEU A 5 7.83 -13.98 14.60
C LEU A 5 8.81 -14.88 13.84
N LYS A 6 9.78 -14.30 13.12
CA LYS A 6 10.88 -15.06 12.50
C LYS A 6 11.81 -15.61 13.57
N ASP A 7 12.23 -14.77 14.52
CA ASP A 7 13.10 -15.15 15.64
C ASP A 7 12.47 -16.24 16.51
N LEU A 8 11.15 -16.17 16.76
CA LEU A 8 10.43 -17.24 17.45
C LEU A 8 10.51 -18.56 16.68
N SER A 9 10.37 -18.51 15.36
CA SER A 9 10.43 -19.70 14.51
C SER A 9 11.85 -20.28 14.43
N ASP A 10 12.89 -19.43 14.45
CA ASP A 10 14.30 -19.86 14.58
C ASP A 10 14.54 -20.60 15.91
N ASN A 11 14.06 -20.06 17.03
CA ASN A 11 14.20 -20.71 18.33
C ASN A 11 13.52 -22.09 18.40
N LEU A 12 12.40 -22.29 17.69
CA LEU A 12 11.72 -23.57 17.61
C LEU A 12 12.48 -24.58 16.73
N GLU A 13 13.11 -24.12 15.63
CA GLU A 13 14.01 -24.94 14.80
C GLU A 13 15.23 -25.40 15.61
N ASP A 14 15.83 -24.51 16.39
CA ASP A 14 16.98 -24.83 17.24
C ASP A 14 16.60 -25.83 18.34
N ALA A 15 15.45 -25.64 18.99
CA ALA A 15 14.95 -26.56 20.01
C ALA A 15 14.68 -27.97 19.45
N GLU A 16 14.12 -28.06 18.24
CA GLU A 16 13.94 -29.34 17.55
C GLU A 16 15.27 -30.01 17.22
N SER A 17 16.26 -29.24 16.77
CA SER A 17 17.60 -29.74 16.49
C SER A 17 18.31 -30.24 17.75
N ASP A 18 18.21 -29.50 18.86
CA ASP A 18 18.81 -29.88 20.13
C ASP A 18 18.18 -31.13 20.71
N ILE A 19 16.85 -31.25 20.65
CA ILE A 19 16.15 -32.47 21.06
C ILE A 19 16.62 -33.65 20.22
N ALA A 20 16.63 -33.54 18.89
CA ALA A 20 17.11 -34.61 18.00
C ALA A 20 18.59 -35.00 18.26
N LYS A 21 19.41 -34.06 18.72
CA LYS A 21 20.83 -34.27 19.00
C LYS A 21 21.08 -34.94 20.36
N TYR A 22 20.36 -34.53 21.39
CA TYR A 22 20.59 -34.99 22.77
C TYR A 22 19.66 -36.13 23.20
N ASP A 23 18.57 -36.38 22.47
CA ASP A 23 17.65 -37.48 22.73
C ASP A 23 18.24 -38.83 22.28
N SER A 24 19.09 -39.39 23.13
CA SER A 24 19.81 -40.64 22.85
C SER A 24 18.92 -41.88 22.90
N ASP A 25 17.77 -41.82 23.58
CA ASP A 25 16.83 -42.94 23.75
C ASP A 25 15.60 -42.83 22.83
N GLY A 26 15.45 -41.72 22.10
CA GLY A 26 14.39 -41.52 21.12
C GLY A 26 13.00 -41.32 21.74
N VAL A 27 12.92 -41.05 23.04
CA VAL A 27 11.65 -40.96 23.78
C VAL A 27 10.98 -39.59 23.58
N ILE A 28 11.77 -38.55 23.27
CA ILE A 28 11.27 -37.18 23.15
C ILE A 28 11.02 -36.87 21.68
N SER A 29 9.75 -36.69 21.32
CA SER A 29 9.36 -36.18 20.00
C SER A 29 8.90 -34.72 20.11
N PHE A 30 9.64 -33.82 19.47
CA PHE A 30 9.27 -32.44 19.28
C PHE A 30 9.39 -32.13 17.79
N HIS A 31 8.33 -31.59 17.22
CA HIS A 31 8.33 -31.15 15.83
C HIS A 31 7.54 -29.86 15.75
N HIS A 32 8.10 -28.87 15.07
CA HIS A 32 7.40 -27.63 14.79
C HIS A 32 7.22 -27.45 13.29
N THR A 33 6.10 -26.84 12.90
CA THR A 33 5.88 -26.43 11.52
C THR A 33 6.34 -24.99 11.36
N SER A 34 7.47 -24.79 10.69
CA SER A 34 7.97 -23.45 10.37
C SER A 34 6.95 -22.70 9.50
N GLN A 35 6.49 -21.54 9.98
CA GLN A 35 5.58 -20.65 9.25
C GLN A 35 6.32 -19.44 8.64
N LYS A 36 7.66 -19.45 8.66
CA LYS A 36 8.51 -18.37 8.14
C LYS A 36 8.11 -17.93 6.72
N SER A 37 7.83 -18.88 5.83
CA SER A 37 7.41 -18.59 4.46
C SER A 37 6.10 -17.78 4.39
N LYS A 38 5.14 -18.07 5.28
CA LYS A 38 3.88 -17.30 5.37
C LYS A 38 4.13 -15.91 5.93
N TYR A 39 4.98 -15.78 6.94
CA TYR A 39 5.32 -14.47 7.51
C TYR A 39 6.06 -13.59 6.50
N GLN A 40 6.95 -14.18 5.70
CA GLN A 40 7.65 -13.48 4.63
C GLN A 40 6.69 -13.03 3.53
N ALA A 41 5.79 -13.89 3.06
CA ALA A 41 4.79 -13.51 2.06
C ALA A 41 3.89 -12.37 2.56
N LEU A 42 3.46 -12.43 3.82
CA LEU A 42 2.66 -11.36 4.43
C LEU A 42 3.44 -10.03 4.50
N TYR A 43 4.73 -10.08 4.81
CA TYR A 43 5.60 -8.89 4.81
C TYR A 43 5.65 -8.24 3.42
N GLU A 44 5.87 -9.04 2.38
CA GLU A 44 5.95 -8.58 0.99
C GLU A 44 4.62 -7.95 0.54
N ASP A 45 3.48 -8.57 0.88
CA ASP A 45 2.15 -8.03 0.59
C ASP A 45 1.93 -6.67 1.30
N PHE A 46 2.38 -6.54 2.55
CA PHE A 46 2.32 -5.28 3.29
C PHE A 46 3.20 -4.20 2.67
N GLU A 47 4.40 -4.52 2.19
CA GLU A 47 5.26 -3.55 1.49
C GLU A 47 4.62 -3.05 0.20
N VAL A 48 3.99 -3.93 -0.58
CA VAL A 48 3.26 -3.54 -1.79
C VAL A 48 2.13 -2.58 -1.42
N LEU A 49 1.32 -2.91 -0.42
CA LEU A 49 0.21 -2.06 0.03
C LEU A 49 0.72 -0.70 0.55
N HIS A 50 1.79 -0.70 1.34
CA HIS A 50 2.42 0.53 1.85
C HIS A 50 2.94 1.41 0.70
N SER A 51 3.62 0.80 -0.27
CA SER A 51 4.12 1.53 -1.45
C SER A 51 2.98 2.11 -2.30
N PHE A 52 1.85 1.40 -2.39
CA PHE A 52 0.67 1.86 -3.12
C PHE A 52 0.02 3.03 -2.40
N THR A 53 -0.25 2.91 -1.10
CA THR A 53 -0.87 3.99 -0.30
C THR A 53 -0.03 5.27 -0.30
N GLY A 54 1.30 5.18 -0.28
CA GLY A 54 2.19 6.33 -0.42
C GLY A 54 2.08 7.06 -1.77
N LYS A 55 1.60 6.39 -2.83
CA LYS A 55 1.43 6.96 -4.17
C LYS A 55 0.00 7.42 -4.48
N VAL A 56 -0.97 7.12 -3.61
CA VAL A 56 -2.39 7.46 -3.85
C VAL A 56 -2.58 8.97 -3.95
N GLY A 57 -1.91 9.77 -3.11
CA GLY A 57 -1.95 11.24 -3.18
C GLY A 57 -1.53 11.76 -4.55
N ASP A 58 -0.32 11.38 -5.01
CA ASP A 58 0.19 11.78 -6.33
C ASP A 58 -0.68 11.31 -7.51
N ILE A 59 -1.40 10.20 -7.36
CA ILE A 59 -2.31 9.69 -8.39
C ILE A 59 -3.59 10.52 -8.43
N VAL A 60 -4.17 10.83 -7.27
CA VAL A 60 -5.37 11.67 -7.16
C VAL A 60 -5.09 13.08 -7.68
N ASP A 61 -3.98 13.69 -7.25
CA ASP A 61 -3.58 15.03 -7.69
C ASP A 61 -3.45 15.12 -9.22
N ARG A 62 -2.76 14.14 -9.84
CA ARG A 62 -2.54 14.14 -11.29
C ARG A 62 -3.77 13.81 -12.11
N ARG A 63 -4.66 12.94 -11.59
CA ARG A 63 -5.76 12.38 -12.39
C ARG A 63 -7.09 13.07 -12.16
N ILE A 64 -7.28 13.70 -11.00
CA ILE A 64 -8.55 14.29 -10.58
C ILE A 64 -8.38 15.80 -10.39
N ASP A 65 -7.50 16.22 -9.50
CA ASP A 65 -7.43 17.63 -9.11
C ASP A 65 -6.92 18.51 -10.25
N HIS A 66 -5.81 18.14 -10.88
CA HIS A 66 -5.22 18.94 -11.95
C HIS A 66 -6.17 19.12 -13.17
N PRO A 67 -6.77 18.05 -13.75
CA PRO A 67 -7.73 18.21 -14.84
C PRO A 67 -8.99 19.00 -14.44
N PHE A 68 -9.45 18.83 -13.20
CA PHE A 68 -10.62 19.56 -12.70
C PHE A 68 -10.39 21.07 -12.65
N TYR A 69 -9.21 21.50 -12.17
CA TYR A 69 -8.86 22.93 -12.16
C TYR A 69 -8.73 23.51 -13.57
N GLU A 70 -8.11 22.77 -14.51
CA GLU A 70 -8.01 23.20 -15.92
C GLU A 70 -9.39 23.37 -16.58
N GLU A 71 -10.33 22.45 -16.32
CA GLU A 71 -11.69 22.52 -16.86
C GLU A 71 -12.49 23.71 -16.27
N ILE A 72 -12.33 23.99 -14.97
CA ILE A 72 -12.96 25.14 -14.32
C ILE A 72 -12.44 26.46 -14.91
N ASP A 73 -11.12 26.59 -15.09
CA ASP A 73 -10.52 27.80 -15.65
C ASP A 73 -10.98 28.04 -17.10
N ALA A 74 -11.02 26.99 -17.93
CA ALA A 74 -11.53 27.07 -19.30
C ALA A 74 -13.02 27.46 -19.36
N PHE A 75 -13.82 26.96 -18.42
CA PHE A 75 -15.23 27.33 -18.29
C PHE A 75 -15.40 28.81 -17.92
N VAL A 76 -14.62 29.32 -16.95
CA VAL A 76 -14.65 30.73 -16.51
C VAL A 76 -14.19 31.66 -17.62
N GLU A 77 -13.15 31.29 -18.38
CA GLU A 77 -12.72 32.01 -19.59
C GLU A 77 -13.84 32.13 -20.60
N THR A 78 -14.48 31.02 -20.94
CA THR A 78 -15.59 30.99 -21.91
C THR A 78 -16.76 31.87 -21.47
N MET A 79 -17.13 31.85 -20.19
CA MET A 79 -18.22 32.67 -19.65
C MET A 79 -17.89 34.16 -19.66
N ARG A 80 -16.64 34.54 -19.34
CA ARG A 80 -16.16 35.93 -19.42
C ARG A 80 -16.23 36.45 -20.86
N ASP A 81 -15.75 35.67 -21.82
CA ASP A 81 -15.74 36.05 -23.24
C ASP A 81 -17.17 36.16 -23.80
N ALA A 82 -18.07 35.30 -23.36
CA ALA A 82 -19.48 35.36 -23.74
C ALA A 82 -20.21 36.60 -23.19
N THR A 83 -19.80 37.11 -22.00
CA THR A 83 -20.54 38.17 -21.29
C THR A 83 -20.21 39.58 -21.78
N ILE A 84 -19.08 39.81 -22.47
CA ILE A 84 -18.59 41.18 -22.73
C ILE A 84 -19.16 41.86 -24.00
N SER A 85 -19.79 41.14 -24.95
CA SER A 85 -19.95 41.73 -26.31
C SER A 85 -21.34 41.80 -26.96
N LYS A 86 -22.48 41.53 -26.30
CA LYS A 86 -23.80 41.70 -26.95
C LYS A 86 -24.92 42.23 -26.06
N TYR A 87 -24.81 43.50 -25.65
CA TYR A 87 -26.00 44.33 -25.39
C TYR A 87 -25.98 45.56 -26.28
N THR A 88 -26.37 45.41 -27.54
CA THR A 88 -26.84 46.55 -28.34
C THR A 88 -28.33 46.73 -28.07
N THR A 89 -28.68 47.64 -27.16
CA THR A 89 -30.05 48.16 -27.10
C THR A 89 -30.27 49.03 -28.33
N LYS A 90 -31.08 48.55 -29.28
CA LYS A 90 -31.67 49.44 -30.29
C LYS A 90 -32.76 50.27 -29.60
N ASN A 91 -32.37 51.42 -29.06
CA ASN A 91 -33.30 52.50 -28.81
C ASN A 91 -32.92 53.65 -29.74
N ARG A 92 -33.55 53.66 -30.91
CA ARG A 92 -33.73 54.84 -31.76
C ARG A 92 -34.89 54.60 -32.73
#